data_AF-A0A538ATR0-F1
#
_entry.id   AF-A0A538ATR0-F1
#
_cell.length_a   1.000
_cell.length_b   1.000
_cell.length_c   1.000
_cell.angle_alpha   90.00
_cell.angle_beta   90.00
_cell.angle_gamma   90.00
#
_symmetry.space_group_name_H-M   'P 1'
#
loop_
_entity.id
_entity.type
_entity.pdbx_description
1 polymer ?
#
loop_
_entity_poly.entity_id
_entity_poly.type
_entity_poly.pdbx_seq_one_letter_code
_entity_poly.pdbx_strand_id
1 'polypeptide(L)'
;MDCPDYVEPPTATMTFTFSGTGQKTALYTIGSAVVDRPASKYEACYASPRDAGHPAFTTLSGGLADAQTIDGQALWVGLLPACASKSPVAPCLVGSPKANKDGSVTLTILAPAGDPHIQ
;
A
#
# COMPACT_ATOMS: atom_id res chain seq x y z
N MET A 1 6.49 -15.19 1.97
CA MET A 1 6.46 -14.15 0.93
C MET A 1 5.01 -13.85 0.63
N ASP A 2 4.56 -12.67 1.06
CA ASP A 2 3.14 -12.30 0.98
C ASP A 2 2.77 -11.67 -0.39
N CYS A 3 3.76 -11.29 -1.22
CA CYS A 3 3.53 -10.68 -2.54
C CYS A 3 4.08 -11.43 -3.80
N PRO A 4 4.31 -12.77 -3.81
CA PRO A 4 5.00 -13.46 -4.91
C PRO A 4 4.28 -13.41 -6.27
N ASP A 5 3.00 -13.05 -6.31
CA ASP A 5 2.19 -12.98 -7.54
C ASP A 5 1.51 -11.60 -7.71
N TYR A 6 2.01 -10.56 -7.02
CA TYR A 6 1.43 -9.23 -7.14
C TYR A 6 1.76 -8.62 -8.50
N VAL A 7 0.74 -8.37 -9.30
CA VAL A 7 0.87 -7.68 -10.59
C VAL A 7 0.39 -6.26 -10.42
N GLU A 8 1.26 -5.29 -10.69
CA GLU A 8 0.87 -3.89 -10.77
C GLU A 8 -0.01 -3.67 -12.01
N PRO A 9 -1.27 -3.23 -11.88
CA PRO A 9 -2.09 -2.94 -13.04
C PRO A 9 -1.49 -1.82 -13.90
N PRO A 10 -1.36 -2.00 -15.23
CA PRO A 10 -0.66 -1.06 -16.12
C PRO A 10 -1.33 0.31 -16.25
N THR A 11 -2.60 0.41 -15.84
CA THR A 11 -3.40 1.64 -15.88
C THR A 11 -3.64 2.21 -14.48
N ALA A 12 -2.86 1.79 -13.49
CA ALA A 12 -3.02 2.33 -12.16
C ALA A 12 -2.45 3.74 -12.06
N THR A 13 -3.11 4.58 -11.28
CA THR A 13 -2.60 5.90 -10.93
C THR A 13 -2.45 6.00 -9.43
N MET A 14 -1.36 6.61 -8.98
CA MET A 14 -1.11 6.87 -7.57
C MET A 14 -1.08 8.37 -7.31
N THR A 15 -1.88 8.84 -6.37
CA THR A 15 -1.90 10.24 -5.93
C THR A 15 -1.60 10.32 -4.44
N PHE A 16 -0.71 11.23 -4.05
CA PHE A 16 -0.36 11.44 -2.64
C PHE A 16 -1.12 12.64 -2.07
N THR A 17 -1.74 12.44 -0.91
CA THR A 17 -2.36 13.52 -0.13
C THR A 17 -1.60 13.70 1.17
N PHE A 18 -1.28 14.95 1.49
CA PHE A 18 -0.61 15.33 2.74
C PHE A 18 -1.60 16.04 3.67
N SER A 19 -1.75 15.57 4.91
CA SER A 19 -2.71 16.12 5.87
C SER A 19 -2.16 17.28 6.71
N GLY A 20 -0.95 17.79 6.45
CA GLY A 20 -0.33 18.84 7.27
C GLY A 20 0.21 18.35 8.62
N THR A 21 -0.17 17.15 9.06
CA THR A 21 0.20 16.53 10.35
C THR A 21 1.36 15.53 10.23
N GLY A 22 2.06 15.49 9.10
CA GLY A 22 3.17 14.56 8.85
C GLY A 22 2.74 13.16 8.40
N GLN A 23 1.43 12.87 8.37
CA GLN A 23 0.88 11.64 7.78
C GLN A 23 0.63 11.83 6.28
N LYS A 24 0.95 10.79 5.50
CA LYS A 24 0.75 10.74 4.05
C LYS A 24 -0.22 9.62 3.72
N THR A 25 -1.23 9.93 2.91
CA THR A 25 -2.06 8.90 2.30
C THR A 25 -1.74 8.79 0.81
N ALA A 26 -1.61 7.57 0.33
CA ALA A 26 -1.51 7.26 -1.09
C ALA A 26 -2.86 6.70 -1.55
N LEU A 27 -3.46 7.35 -2.54
CA LEU A 27 -4.63 6.84 -3.23
C LEU A 27 -4.14 6.13 -4.48
N TYR A 28 -4.36 4.82 -4.53
CA TYR A 28 -4.03 3.98 -5.66
C TYR A 28 -5.32 3.61 -6.40
N THR A 29 -5.48 4.09 -7.63
CA THR A 29 -6.67 3.88 -8.44
C THR A 29 -6.35 2.94 -9.59
N ILE A 30 -6.98 1.77 -9.59
CA ILE A 30 -6.94 0.77 -10.63
C ILE A 30 -7.99 1.12 -11.68
N GLY A 31 -7.55 1.45 -12.89
CA GLY A 31 -8.44 1.79 -14.00
C GLY A 31 -9.46 0.69 -14.34
N SER A 32 -10.67 1.07 -14.71
CA SER A 32 -11.79 0.14 -14.96
C SER A 32 -11.50 -0.90 -16.06
N ALA A 33 -10.60 -0.60 -17.00
CA ALA A 33 -10.21 -1.50 -18.08
C ALA A 33 -9.57 -2.82 -17.60
N VAL A 34 -9.01 -2.85 -16.39
CA VAL A 34 -8.33 -4.03 -15.81
C VAL A 34 -9.00 -4.53 -14.54
N VAL A 35 -10.11 -3.91 -14.11
CA VAL A 35 -10.87 -4.36 -12.94
C VAL A 35 -11.71 -5.58 -13.33
N ASP A 36 -11.40 -6.74 -12.79
CA ASP A 36 -12.00 -8.04 -13.14
C ASP A 36 -12.82 -8.68 -12.00
N ARG A 37 -12.73 -8.14 -10.79
CA ARG A 37 -13.35 -8.66 -9.57
C ARG A 37 -13.96 -7.55 -8.70
N PRO A 38 -14.75 -7.87 -7.66
CA PRO A 38 -15.29 -6.88 -6.74
C PRO A 38 -14.19 -6.10 -5.99
N ALA A 39 -14.44 -4.83 -5.69
CA ALA A 39 -13.47 -3.95 -5.00
C ALA A 39 -12.90 -4.58 -3.70
N SER A 40 -13.72 -5.27 -2.92
CA SER A 40 -13.31 -5.93 -1.67
C SER A 40 -12.28 -7.06 -1.83
N LYS A 41 -11.97 -7.46 -3.07
CA LYS A 41 -10.98 -8.49 -3.39
C LYS A 41 -9.63 -7.92 -3.85
N TYR A 42 -9.47 -6.60 -3.89
CA TYR A 42 -8.19 -5.96 -4.17
C TYR A 42 -7.43 -5.69 -2.87
N GLU A 43 -6.14 -5.99 -2.92
CA GLU A 43 -5.22 -5.80 -1.80
C GLU A 43 -4.05 -4.94 -2.29
N ALA A 44 -3.31 -4.35 -1.36
CA ALA A 44 -2.12 -3.57 -1.67
C ALA A 44 -0.88 -4.32 -1.17
N CYS A 45 0.04 -4.65 -2.09
CA CYS A 45 1.41 -4.96 -1.71
C CYS A 45 2.17 -3.65 -1.55
N TYR A 46 2.90 -3.53 -0.45
CA TYR A 46 3.70 -2.36 -0.14
C TYR A 46 5.17 -2.72 -0.06
N ALA A 47 6.01 -1.82 -0.55
CA ALA A 47 7.45 -1.91 -0.46
C ALA A 47 8.00 -0.60 0.13
N SER A 48 8.84 -0.70 1.16
CA SER A 48 9.53 0.44 1.76
C SER A 48 11.04 0.18 1.89
N PRO A 49 11.88 1.23 1.91
CA PRO A 49 13.32 1.08 2.12
C PRO A 49 13.64 0.28 3.38
N ARG A 50 14.69 -0.54 3.33
CA ARG A 50 15.22 -1.21 4.52
C ARG A 50 16.36 -0.41 5.12
N ASP A 51 16.02 0.57 5.96
CA ASP A 51 16.99 1.40 6.68
C ASP A 51 16.51 1.78 8.10
N ALA A 52 17.32 2.55 8.83
CA ALA A 52 17.02 2.93 10.21
C ALA A 52 15.78 3.83 10.37
N GLY A 53 15.37 4.53 9.31
CA GLY A 53 14.16 5.36 9.28
C GLY A 53 12.90 4.57 8.95
N HIS A 54 13.03 3.34 8.43
CA HIS A 54 11.94 2.53 7.91
C HIS A 54 12.00 1.11 8.49
N PRO A 55 11.48 0.89 9.71
CA PRO A 55 11.43 -0.43 10.32
C PRO A 55 10.46 -1.36 9.57
N ALA A 56 10.67 -2.68 9.70
CA ALA A 56 9.76 -3.66 9.14
C ALA A 56 8.34 -3.48 9.71
N PHE A 57 7.35 -3.57 8.84
CA PHE A 57 5.95 -3.38 9.18
C PHE A 57 5.21 -4.72 9.36
N THR A 58 4.06 -4.70 10.03
CA THR A 58 3.19 -5.88 10.14
C THR A 58 2.39 -6.08 8.86
N THR A 59 2.42 -7.29 8.31
CA THR A 59 1.67 -7.65 7.10
C THR A 59 0.25 -8.11 7.40
N LEU A 60 -0.56 -8.29 6.36
CA LEU A 60 -1.91 -8.82 6.42
C LEU A 60 -1.99 -10.21 7.09
N SER A 61 -0.96 -11.04 6.95
CA SER A 61 -0.88 -12.36 7.59
C SER A 61 -0.56 -12.30 9.10
N GLY A 62 -0.22 -11.11 9.62
CA GLY A 62 0.13 -10.88 11.02
C GLY A 62 1.62 -11.02 11.33
N GLY A 63 2.44 -11.41 10.34
CA GLY A 63 3.90 -11.45 10.44
C GLY A 63 4.56 -10.08 10.20
N LEU A 64 5.88 -10.01 10.34
CA LEU A 64 6.65 -8.85 9.86
C LEU A 64 6.92 -8.99 8.35
N ALA A 65 7.03 -7.87 7.66
CA ALA A 65 7.35 -7.80 6.24
C ALA A 65 8.69 -8.50 5.94
N ASP A 66 8.70 -9.25 4.84
CA ASP A 66 9.88 -9.98 4.39
C ASP A 66 10.88 -9.02 3.75
N ALA A 67 12.18 -9.18 4.05
CA ALA A 67 13.23 -8.47 3.34
C ALA A 67 13.40 -9.04 1.93
N GLN A 68 13.36 -8.19 0.91
CA GLN A 68 13.52 -8.58 -0.48
C GLN A 68 14.48 -7.64 -1.21
N THR A 69 15.12 -8.14 -2.25
CA THR A 69 15.89 -7.31 -3.18
C THR A 69 15.09 -7.11 -4.45
N ILE A 70 14.66 -5.88 -4.71
CA ILE A 70 13.91 -5.49 -5.92
C ILE A 70 14.73 -4.41 -6.60
N ASP A 71 15.05 -4.59 -7.89
CA ASP A 71 15.88 -3.66 -8.68
C ASP A 71 17.20 -3.25 -8.00
N GLY A 72 17.82 -4.21 -7.29
CA GLY A 72 19.08 -4.00 -6.56
C GLY A 72 18.94 -3.27 -5.22
N GLN A 73 17.73 -2.93 -4.79
CA GLN A 73 17.45 -2.29 -3.50
C GLN A 73 16.91 -3.29 -2.49
N ALA A 74 17.40 -3.24 -1.26
CA ALA A 74 16.85 -4.01 -0.15
C ALA A 74 15.62 -3.28 0.41
N LEU A 75 14.45 -3.92 0.31
CA LEU A 75 13.16 -3.38 0.72
C LEU A 75 12.47 -4.31 1.71
N TRP A 76 11.65 -3.74 2.59
CA TRP A 76 10.63 -4.48 3.33
C TRP A 76 9.40 -4.61 2.44
N VAL A 77 8.91 -5.82 2.21
CA VAL A 77 7.81 -6.08 1.27
C VAL A 77 6.74 -6.96 1.92
N GLY A 78 5.47 -6.60 1.72
CA GLY A 78 4.35 -7.39 2.23
C GLY A 78 2.97 -6.81 1.91
N LEU A 79 1.93 -7.65 2.07
CA LEU A 79 0.54 -7.22 1.92
C LEU A 79 0.11 -6.38 3.12
N LEU A 80 -0.64 -5.31 2.86
CA LEU A 80 -1.06 -4.38 3.90
C LEU A 80 -2.29 -4.88 4.66
N PRO A 81 -2.27 -4.89 6.01
CA PRO A 81 -3.47 -5.06 6.80
C PRO A 81 -4.37 -3.81 6.72
N ALA A 82 -5.63 -3.95 7.12
CA ALA A 82 -6.48 -2.79 7.36
C ALA A 82 -5.96 -1.96 8.55
N CYS A 83 -6.06 -0.63 8.48
CA CYS A 83 -5.72 0.24 9.59
C CYS A 83 -6.66 -0.03 10.77
N ALA A 84 -6.17 -0.72 11.80
CA ALA A 84 -6.93 -0.96 13.03
C ALA A 84 -7.17 0.36 13.79
N SER A 85 -8.19 0.39 14.64
CA SER A 85 -8.62 1.58 15.41
C SER A 85 -7.61 2.09 16.44
N LYS A 86 -6.48 1.40 16.66
CA LYS A 86 -5.34 1.91 17.45
C LYS A 86 -4.33 2.61 16.52
N SER A 87 -4.42 3.93 16.52
CA SER A 87 -3.54 4.90 15.85
C SER A 87 -2.04 4.70 16.13
N PRO A 88 -1.15 4.89 15.14
CA PRO A 88 -1.18 4.30 13.81
C PRO A 88 -0.09 3.21 13.69
N VAL A 89 -0.44 2.04 13.15
CA VAL A 89 0.57 1.11 12.61
C VAL A 89 0.51 1.24 11.08
N ALA A 90 1.08 2.32 10.57
CA ALA A 90 1.33 2.47 9.13
C ALA A 90 2.60 1.68 8.75
N PRO A 91 2.73 1.16 7.52
CA PRO A 91 1.77 1.21 6.43
C PRO A 91 0.55 0.31 6.63
N CYS A 92 -0.64 0.77 6.20
CA CYS A 92 -1.89 0.03 6.27
C CYS A 92 -2.94 0.53 5.26
N LEU A 93 -3.97 -0.27 4.97
CA LEU A 93 -5.12 0.11 4.14
C LEU A 93 -6.15 0.90 4.97
N VAL A 94 -6.42 2.14 4.54
CA VAL A 94 -7.44 3.01 5.15
C VAL A 94 -8.81 2.62 4.62
N GLY A 95 -9.59 1.97 5.49
CA GLY A 95 -10.91 1.46 5.14
C GLY A 95 -10.84 0.30 4.13
N SER A 96 -11.99 -0.03 3.55
CA SER A 96 -12.07 -1.04 2.48
C SER A 96 -11.83 -0.40 1.11
N PRO A 97 -11.22 -1.13 0.15
CA PRO A 97 -11.17 -0.69 -1.23
C PRO A 97 -12.54 -0.31 -1.77
N LYS A 98 -12.60 0.75 -2.56
CA LYS A 98 -13.84 1.38 -3.01
C LYS A 98 -14.01 1.24 -4.52
N ALA A 99 -15.16 0.73 -4.95
CA ALA A 99 -15.58 0.84 -6.35
C ALA A 99 -16.09 2.26 -6.65
N ASN A 100 -15.63 2.84 -7.75
CA ASN A 100 -16.07 4.13 -8.25
C ASN A 100 -17.18 3.97 -9.31
N LYS A 101 -17.87 5.08 -9.60
CA LYS A 101 -19.00 5.07 -10.56
C LYS A 101 -18.58 4.73 -11.99
N ASP A 102 -17.34 5.00 -12.35
CA ASP A 102 -16.73 4.69 -13.64
C ASP A 102 -16.21 3.26 -13.75
N GLY A 103 -16.42 2.43 -12.71
CA GLY A 103 -15.95 1.05 -12.64
C GLY A 103 -14.51 0.89 -12.18
N SER A 104 -13.78 1.98 -11.91
CA SER A 104 -12.43 1.90 -11.32
C SER A 104 -12.50 1.50 -9.84
N VAL A 105 -11.38 1.02 -9.30
CA VAL A 105 -11.25 0.67 -7.88
C VAL A 105 -10.17 1.54 -7.24
N THR A 106 -10.49 2.19 -6.13
CA THR A 106 -9.52 2.96 -5.35
C THR A 106 -9.19 2.25 -4.04
N LEU A 107 -7.90 2.06 -3.80
CA LEU A 107 -7.33 1.68 -2.52
C LEU A 107 -6.73 2.94 -1.87
N THR A 108 -6.97 3.13 -0.58
CA THR A 108 -6.33 4.22 0.18
C THR A 108 -5.35 3.59 1.15
N ILE A 109 -4.09 3.99 1.08
CA ILE A 109 -3.01 3.49 1.92
C ILE A 109 -2.57 4.64 2.82
N LEU A 110 -2.40 4.38 4.12
CA LEU A 110 -1.69 5.27 5.03
C LEU A 110 -0.23 4.84 5.02
N ALA A 111 0.68 5.69 4.55
CA ALA A 111 2.11 5.43 4.58
C ALA A 111 2.69 5.79 5.96
N PRO A 112 3.78 5.13 6.40
CA PRO A 112 4.49 5.53 7.60
C PRO A 112 5.15 6.90 7.42
N ALA A 113 5.49 7.55 8.53
CA ALA A 113 6.23 8.81 8.46
C ALA A 113 7.59 8.58 7.76
N GLY A 114 7.93 9.44 6.81
CA GLY A 114 9.12 9.28 5.96
C GLY A 114 8.82 8.72 4.57
N ASP A 115 7.79 7.86 4.44
CA ASP A 115 7.45 7.20 3.17
C ASP A 115 6.31 7.88 2.38
N PRO A 116 6.28 7.75 1.04
CA PRO A 116 7.45 7.54 0.18
C PRO A 116 8.21 8.87 0.04
N HIS A 117 9.49 8.78 -0.34
CA HIS A 117 10.34 9.93 -0.61
C HIS A 117 9.59 10.98 -1.45
N ILE A 118 9.42 12.17 -0.86
CA ILE A 118 9.14 13.38 -1.63
C ILE A 118 10.50 13.77 -2.22
N GLN A 119 10.65 13.70 -3.53
CA GLN A 119 11.57 14.62 -4.20
C GLN A 119 10.79 15.89 -4.53
#